data_AF-A0AAW2DK73-F1
#
_entry.id   AF-A0AAW2DK73-F1
#
_cell.length_a   1.000
_cell.length_b   1.000
_cell.length_c   1.000
_cell.angle_alpha   90.00
_cell.angle_beta   90.00
_cell.angle_gamma   90.00
#
_symmetry.space_group_name_H-M   'P 1'
#
loop_
_entity.id
_entity.type
_entity.pdbx_description
1 polymer ?
#
loop_
_entity_poly.entity_id
_entity_poly.type
_entity_poly.pdbx_seq_one_letter_code
_entity_poly.pdbx_strand_id
1 'polypeptide(L)'
;MMENEMIKWFIDNLEPPYYEKMISAQVTYFASLIPIGEGINEGISNKKIVNPEALNPMIEQQVKKATGRKGKEVDVHMNDKTLARLRGVTSAYIAPTTQPYQ
;
A
#
# COMPACT_ATOMS: atom_id res chain seq x y z
N MET A 1 -30.12 23.39 24.17
CA MET A 1 -28.73 23.19 23.70
C MET A 1 -28.38 24.41 22.87
N MET A 2 -27.27 25.08 23.17
CA MET A 2 -26.81 26.21 22.35
C MET A 2 -26.21 25.70 21.04
N GLU A 3 -26.20 26.55 20.00
CA GLU A 3 -25.75 26.13 18.66
C GLU A 3 -24.30 25.63 18.64
N ASN A 4 -23.41 26.28 19.39
CA ASN A 4 -22.03 25.85 19.58
C ASN A 4 -21.91 24.46 20.22
N GLU A 5 -22.76 24.13 21.20
CA GLU A 5 -22.80 22.82 21.83
C GLU A 5 -23.30 21.75 20.85
N MET A 6 -24.30 22.07 20.02
CA MET A 6 -24.81 21.17 18.99
C MET A 6 -23.77 20.90 17.90
N ILE A 7 -23.09 21.94 17.42
CA ILE A 7 -22.01 21.82 16.43
C ILE A 7 -20.89 20.95 17.00
N LYS A 8 -20.44 21.25 18.22
CA LYS A 8 -19.39 20.46 18.86
C LYS A 8 -19.81 19.01 19.01
N TRP A 9 -20.99 18.74 19.56
CA TRP A 9 -21.48 17.38 19.72
C TRP A 9 -21.61 16.65 18.39
N PHE A 10 -22.09 17.31 17.34
CA PHE A 10 -22.20 16.71 16.02
C PHE A 10 -20.83 16.37 15.44
N ILE A 11 -19.89 17.33 15.43
CA ILE A 11 -18.55 17.13 14.86
C ILE A 11 -17.79 16.03 15.62
N ASP A 12 -17.86 16.01 16.95
CA ASP A 12 -17.17 15.02 17.80
C ASP A 12 -17.61 13.57 17.52
N ASN A 13 -18.77 13.37 16.88
CA ASN A 13 -19.31 12.05 16.51
C ASN A 13 -19.12 11.70 15.02
N LEU A 14 -18.38 12.50 14.26
CA LEU A 14 -18.10 12.22 12.85
C LEU A 14 -16.86 11.34 12.67
N GLU A 15 -16.93 10.43 11.70
CA GLU A 15 -15.78 9.66 11.24
C GLU A 15 -14.88 10.52 10.32
N PRO A 16 -13.58 10.21 10.23
CA PRO A 16 -12.75 10.72 9.14
C PRO A 16 -13.29 10.28 7.77
N PRO A 17 -13.24 11.12 6.73
CA PRO A 17 -12.59 12.44 6.66
C PRO A 17 -13.49 13.61 7.12
N TYR A 18 -14.73 13.36 7.55
CA TYR A 18 -15.69 14.42 7.86
C TYR A 18 -15.27 15.25 9.07
N TYR A 19 -14.87 14.60 10.16
CA TYR A 19 -14.34 15.25 11.35
C TYR A 19 -13.19 16.22 11.01
N GLU A 20 -12.16 15.72 10.32
CA GLU A 20 -10.95 16.50 10.00
C GLU A 20 -11.27 17.74 9.18
N LYS A 21 -12.15 17.60 8.19
CA LYS A 21 -12.53 18.68 7.29
C LYS A 21 -13.42 19.71 7.98
N MET A 22 -14.32 19.29 8.87
CA MET A 22 -15.17 20.23 9.62
C MET A 22 -14.39 20.99 10.69
N ILE A 23 -13.43 20.36 11.36
CA ILE A 23 -12.50 21.07 12.25
C ILE A 23 -11.63 22.06 11.48
N SER A 24 -11.06 21.63 10.34
CA SER A 24 -10.24 22.50 9.49
C SER A 24 -11.02 23.70 8.94
N ALA A 25 -12.31 23.51 8.64
CA ALA A 25 -13.20 24.57 8.17
C ALA A 25 -13.67 25.51 9.31
N GLN A 26 -13.38 25.18 10.58
CA GLN A 26 -13.81 25.93 11.76
C GLN A 26 -15.31 26.24 11.74
N VAL A 27 -16.13 25.20 11.56
CA VAL A 27 -17.58 25.35 11.41
C VAL A 27 -18.16 26.13 12.59
N THR A 28 -18.75 27.29 12.29
CA THR A 28 -19.31 28.22 13.28
C THR A 28 -20.83 28.15 13.38
N TYR A 29 -21.50 27.74 12.30
CA TYR A 29 -22.96 27.64 12.22
C TYR A 29 -23.37 26.22 11.87
N PHE A 30 -24.47 25.76 12.47
CA PHE A 30 -24.96 24.40 12.24
C PHE A 30 -25.37 24.20 10.78
N ALA A 31 -25.96 25.23 10.16
CA ALA A 31 -26.34 25.20 8.74
C ALA A 31 -25.15 25.00 7.79
N SER A 32 -23.94 25.40 8.18
CA SER A 32 -22.73 25.23 7.35
C SER A 32 -22.27 23.78 7.28
N LEU A 33 -22.74 22.89 8.15
CA LEU A 33 -22.36 21.47 8.15
C LEU A 33 -22.82 20.76 6.86
N ILE A 34 -23.98 21.12 6.32
CA ILE A 34 -24.57 20.49 5.13
C ILE A 34 -23.69 20.70 3.89
N PRO A 35 -23.42 21.94 3.43
CA PRO A 35 -22.62 22.14 2.22
C PRO A 35 -21.19 21.62 2.35
N ILE A 36 -20.61 21.66 3.57
CA ILE A 36 -19.28 21.09 3.83
C ILE A 36 -19.32 19.56 3.72
N GLY A 37 -20.32 18.91 4.31
CA GLY A 37 -20.53 17.47 4.21
C GLY A 37 -20.72 17.00 2.77
N GLU A 38 -21.52 17.72 1.99
CA GLU A 38 -21.72 17.45 0.56
C GLU A 38 -20.42 17.53 -0.23
N GLY A 39 -19.62 18.59 -0.03
CA GLY A 39 -18.33 18.75 -0.70
C GLY A 39 -17.31 17.67 -0.33
N ILE A 40 -17.36 17.16 0.90
CA ILE A 40 -16.52 16.03 1.33
C ILE A 40 -16.97 14.76 0.62
N ASN A 41 -18.27 14.47 0.59
CA ASN A 41 -18.81 13.30 -0.08
C ASN A 41 -18.50 13.30 -1.59
N GLU A 42 -18.64 14.46 -2.25
CA GLU A 42 -18.23 14.63 -3.64
C GLU A 42 -16.72 14.41 -3.81
N GLY A 43 -15.90 14.96 -2.92
CA GLY A 43 -14.45 14.76 -2.92
C GLY A 43 -14.05 13.28 -2.78
N ILE A 44 -14.74 12.51 -1.95
CA ILE A 44 -14.56 11.07 -1.79
C ILE A 44 -14.97 10.34 -3.07
N SER A 45 -16.17 10.62 -3.60
CA SER A 45 -16.69 10.02 -4.83
C SER A 45 -15.73 10.22 -6.02
N ASN A 46 -15.17 11.43 -6.13
CA ASN A 46 -14.21 11.81 -7.16
C ASN A 46 -12.77 11.37 -6.85
N LYS A 47 -12.54 10.60 -5.77
CA LYS A 47 -11.23 10.11 -5.30
C LYS A 47 -10.20 11.22 -5.04
N LYS A 48 -10.67 12.46 -4.85
CA LYS A 48 -9.83 13.61 -4.45
C LYS A 48 -9.56 13.62 -2.95
N ILE A 49 -10.48 13.06 -2.18
CA ILE A 49 -10.34 12.84 -0.74
C ILE A 49 -10.24 11.33 -0.53
N VAL A 50 -9.21 10.94 0.21
CA VAL A 50 -9.01 9.56 0.60
C VAL A 50 -9.88 9.27 1.83
N ASN A 51 -10.80 8.31 1.70
CA ASN A 51 -11.49 7.76 2.87
C ASN A 51 -10.64 6.59 3.42
N PRO A 52 -10.07 6.72 4.64
CA PRO A 52 -9.21 5.69 5.22
C PRO A 52 -9.93 4.35 5.42
N GLU A 53 -11.24 4.36 5.68
CA GLU A 53 -12.02 3.11 5.81
C GLU A 53 -12.19 2.41 4.46
N ALA A 54 -12.33 3.18 3.38
CA ALA A 54 -12.40 2.66 2.02
C ALA A 54 -11.03 2.21 1.48
N LEU A 55 -9.91 2.64 2.09
CA LEU A 55 -8.57 2.22 1.70
C LEU A 55 -8.27 0.76 2.05
N ASN A 56 -8.66 0.31 3.24
CA ASN A 56 -8.42 -1.06 3.70
C ASN A 56 -8.92 -2.14 2.72
N PRO A 57 -10.19 -2.12 2.25
CA PRO A 57 -10.65 -3.10 1.29
C PRO A 57 -9.95 -2.99 -0.08
N MET A 58 -9.53 -1.78 -0.49
CA MET A 58 -8.74 -1.60 -1.72
C MET A 58 -7.36 -2.25 -1.60
N ILE A 59 -6.67 -2.09 -0.47
CA ILE A 59 -5.37 -2.72 -0.21
C ILE A 59 -5.54 -4.24 -0.20
N GLU A 60 -6.53 -4.77 0.51
CA GLU A 60 -6.81 -6.20 0.51
C GLU A 60 -7.08 -6.76 -0.90
N GLN A 61 -7.85 -6.04 -1.72
CA GLN A 61 -8.12 -6.47 -3.08
C GLN A 61 -6.86 -6.46 -3.95
N GLN A 62 -5.97 -5.46 -3.77
CA GLN A 62 -4.69 -5.42 -4.47
C GLN A 62 -3.76 -6.56 -4.02
N VAL A 63 -3.71 -6.86 -2.73
CA VAL A 63 -2.93 -7.98 -2.19
C VAL A 63 -3.47 -9.30 -2.75
N LYS A 64 -4.78 -9.55 -2.71
CA LYS A 64 -5.43 -10.74 -3.28
C LYS A 64 -5.13 -10.91 -4.78
N LYS A 65 -5.13 -9.80 -5.55
CA LYS A 65 -4.76 -9.81 -6.98
C LYS A 65 -3.27 -10.07 -7.21
N ALA A 66 -2.40 -9.64 -6.30
CA ALA A 66 -0.97 -9.87 -6.38
C ALA A 66 -0.58 -11.32 -6.02
N THR A 67 -1.17 -11.91 -4.98
CA THR A 67 -0.92 -13.31 -4.57
C THR A 67 -1.68 -14.34 -5.40
N GLY A 68 -2.67 -13.94 -6.20
CA GLY A 68 -3.32 -14.80 -7.20
C GLY A 68 -2.42 -15.22 -8.38
N ARG A 69 -1.21 -14.66 -8.49
CA ARG A 69 -0.18 -15.13 -9.43
C ARG A 69 0.72 -16.18 -8.76
N LYS A 70 0.15 -17.33 -8.36
CA LYS A 70 0.97 -18.50 -8.01
C LYS A 70 0.66 -19.64 -8.97
N GLY A 71 1.70 -20.09 -9.69
CA GLY A 71 1.75 -21.39 -10.33
C GLY A 71 1.43 -21.43 -11.83
N LYS A 72 2.34 -20.93 -12.68
CA LYS A 72 2.72 -21.78 -13.81
C LYS A 72 3.82 -22.67 -13.29
N GLU A 73 3.41 -23.80 -12.72
CA GLU A 73 4.25 -24.95 -12.45
C GLU A 73 4.88 -25.33 -13.79
N VAL A 74 6.12 -24.88 -14.00
CA VAL A 74 6.93 -25.35 -15.12
C VAL A 74 7.23 -26.79 -14.74
N ASP A 75 6.50 -27.71 -15.36
CA ASP A 75 6.79 -29.14 -15.37
C ASP A 75 8.18 -29.35 -15.98
N VAL A 76 9.22 -29.24 -15.15
CA VAL A 76 10.57 -29.61 -15.52
C VAL A 76 10.66 -31.11 -15.36
N HIS A 77 10.34 -31.82 -16.44
CA HIS A 77 10.60 -33.25 -16.57
C HIS A 77 12.13 -33.48 -16.49
N MET A 78 12.62 -33.85 -15.31
CA MET A 78 14.00 -34.32 -15.15
C MET A 78 14.11 -35.70 -15.77
N ASN A 79 14.57 -35.74 -17.03
CA ASN A 79 15.02 -36.96 -17.66
C ASN A 79 16.33 -37.40 -16.98
N ASP A 80 16.22 -38.45 -16.18
CA ASP A 80 17.32 -39.16 -15.58
C ASP A 80 18.15 -39.87 -16.67
N LYS A 81 19.37 -39.39 -16.91
CA LYS A 81 20.40 -40.10 -17.68
C LYS A 81 21.70 -40.11 -16.89
N THR A 82 21.73 -41.00 -15.91
CA THR A 82 22.86 -41.87 -15.54
C THR A 82 24.28 -41.45 -15.97
N LEU A 83 25.00 -40.90 -14.99
CA LEU A 83 26.32 -41.33 -14.50
C LEU A 83 27.33 -41.91 -15.52
N ALA A 84 28.35 -41.13 -15.87
CA ALA A 84 29.75 -41.60 -15.92
C ALA A 84 30.74 -40.43 -15.96
N ARG A 85 31.56 -40.29 -14.90
CA ARG A 85 32.85 -39.55 -14.85
C ARG A 85 32.77 -38.04 -15.17
N LEU A 86 33.07 -37.13 -14.25
CA LEU A 86 34.41 -36.98 -13.69
C LEU A 86 34.32 -36.20 -12.39
N ARG A 87 34.74 -36.83 -11.29
CA ARG A 87 34.92 -36.19 -10.00
C ARG A 87 36.32 -35.55 -10.00
N GLY A 88 36.37 -34.24 -9.77
CA GLY A 88 37.56 -33.52 -9.31
C GLY A 88 38.44 -32.92 -10.41
N VAL A 89 38.65 -31.60 -10.36
CA VAL A 89 39.89 -30.97 -9.85
C VAL A 89 39.91 -29.49 -10.33
N THR A 90 39.78 -28.60 -9.35
CA THR A 90 40.24 -27.19 -9.27
C THR A 90 40.24 -26.32 -10.54
N SER A 91 39.35 -25.33 -10.56
CA SER A 91 39.46 -24.13 -11.41
C SER A 91 40.55 -23.21 -10.84
N ALA A 92 41.77 -23.30 -11.37
CA ALA A 92 42.84 -22.36 -11.09
C ALA A 92 42.69 -21.12 -11.99
N TYR A 93 42.30 -19.99 -11.41
CA TYR A 93 42.44 -18.69 -12.09
C TYR A 93 43.90 -18.25 -11.94
N ILE A 94 44.58 -18.08 -13.07
CA ILE A 94 45.98 -17.67 -13.16
C ILE A 94 46.07 -16.18 -12.78
N ALA A 95 46.85 -15.87 -11.75
CA ALA A 95 47.28 -14.50 -11.43
C ALA A 95 48.58 -14.18 -12.20
N PRO A 96 48.66 -13.06 -12.94
CA PRO A 96 49.93 -12.59 -13.48
C PRO A 96 50.78 -11.92 -12.39
N THR A 97 52.07 -12.28 -12.42
CA THR A 97 53.14 -11.86 -11.51
C THR A 97 53.60 -10.42 -11.78
N THR A 98 53.94 -9.67 -10.72
CA THR A 98 54.78 -8.47 -10.82
C THR A 98 55.73 -8.38 -9.62
N GLN A 99 56.95 -7.93 -9.90
CA GLN A 99 58.25 -8.19 -9.28
C GLN A 99 58.58 -7.35 -8.01
N PRO A 100 59.64 -7.72 -7.24
CA PRO A 100 60.03 -7.02 -6.00
C PRO A 100 60.79 -5.71 -6.23
N TYR A 101 60.60 -4.75 -5.32
CA TYR A 101 61.42 -3.54 -5.20
C TYR A 101 62.81 -3.88 -4.63
N GLN A 102 63.87 -3.32 -5.22
CA GLN A 102 65.22 -3.26 -4.62
C GLN A 102 65.31 -2.17 -3.56
#